data_AF-A0A919LFJ5-F1
#
_entry.id   AF-A0A919LFJ5-F1
#
_cell.length_a   1.000
_cell.length_b   1.000
_cell.length_c   1.000
_cell.angle_alpha   90.00
_cell.angle_beta   90.00
_cell.angle_gamma   90.00
#
_symmetry.space_group_name_H-M   'P 1'
#
loop_
_entity.id
_entity.type
_entity.pdbx_description
1 polymer ?
#
loop_
_entity_poly.entity_id
_entity_poly.type
_entity_poly.pdbx_seq_one_letter_code
_entity_poly.pdbx_strand_id
1 'polypeptide(L)'
;MSLLVVGLSHRSAPVSVLERASLSVDAKVKLLHDTLAAEPAAEAAVLATCNRIELYADVDKFHAGVAELSTLLAQHSGVALEELTPYLYVHYEDRAVHHLFSVACGLDSMVVGEGQILGQIKDALALGQEQHTAGRLTNDLFQQALRVGKRAHSETGIDRGPVARHVRAGAARRRAPAGRRVGRGQAGAGHRRRVDVLTGGGDAGAGRRGRDRGGEPDR
;
A
#
# COMPACT_ATOMS: atom_id res chain seq x y z
N MET A 1 -22.75 -1.28 15.64
CA MET A 1 -21.42 -1.02 15.07
C MET A 1 -20.38 -1.85 15.80
N SER A 2 -19.98 -2.94 15.14
CA SER A 2 -19.01 -3.93 15.60
C SER A 2 -18.05 -4.25 14.46
N LEU A 3 -16.78 -4.44 14.79
CA LEU A 3 -15.75 -4.80 13.81
C LEU A 3 -15.99 -6.20 13.22
N LEU A 4 -15.96 -6.29 11.90
CA LEU A 4 -16.04 -7.52 11.13
C LEU A 4 -14.87 -7.59 10.15
N VAL A 5 -14.26 -8.76 10.01
CA VAL A 5 -13.37 -9.06 8.89
C VAL A 5 -13.86 -10.30 8.17
N VAL A 6 -13.97 -10.17 6.85
CA VAL A 6 -14.18 -11.29 5.93
C VAL A 6 -12.96 -11.35 5.01
N GLY A 7 -12.41 -12.54 4.83
CA GLY A 7 -11.23 -12.68 3.98
C GLY A 7 -10.83 -14.11 3.70
N LEU A 8 -9.78 -14.24 2.90
CA LEU A 8 -9.13 -15.50 2.57
C LEU A 8 -7.62 -15.31 2.63
N SER A 9 -6.89 -16.38 2.91
CA SER A 9 -5.43 -16.34 3.02
C SER A 9 -4.81 -17.63 2.50
N HIS A 10 -3.49 -17.66 2.41
CA HIS A 10 -2.70 -18.84 2.07
C HIS A 10 -2.94 -20.06 2.99
N ARG A 11 -3.58 -19.86 4.16
CA ARG A 11 -3.99 -20.96 5.05
C ARG A 11 -5.34 -21.55 4.68
N SER A 12 -6.26 -20.72 4.20
CA SER A 12 -7.63 -21.15 3.89
C SER A 12 -7.82 -21.52 2.42
N ALA A 13 -7.10 -20.87 1.50
CA ALA A 13 -7.26 -21.02 0.06
C ALA A 13 -5.97 -21.51 -0.63
N PRO A 14 -6.07 -22.34 -1.69
CA PRO A 14 -4.92 -22.64 -2.54
C PRO A 14 -4.48 -21.39 -3.31
N VAL A 15 -3.19 -21.38 -3.71
CA VAL A 15 -2.59 -20.23 -4.42
C VAL A 15 -3.34 -19.86 -5.70
N SER A 16 -3.88 -20.84 -6.43
CA SER A 16 -4.65 -20.60 -7.66
C SER A 16 -5.93 -19.80 -7.43
N VAL A 17 -6.57 -19.96 -6.27
CA VAL A 17 -7.74 -19.17 -5.88
C VAL A 17 -7.30 -17.76 -5.47
N LEU A 18 -6.20 -17.62 -4.74
CA LEU A 18 -5.66 -16.31 -4.34
C LEU A 18 -5.20 -15.46 -5.53
N GLU A 19 -4.54 -16.08 -6.52
CA GLU A 19 -4.11 -15.41 -7.74
C GLU A 19 -5.31 -14.87 -8.54
N ARG A 20 -6.35 -15.70 -8.70
CA ARG A 20 -7.58 -15.31 -9.37
C ARG A 20 -8.36 -14.25 -8.58
N ALA A 21 -8.32 -14.32 -7.26
CA ALA A 21 -9.02 -13.37 -6.41
C ALA A 21 -8.27 -12.02 -6.25
N SER A 22 -7.04 -11.91 -6.77
CA SER A 22 -6.19 -10.74 -6.55
C SER A 22 -6.83 -9.44 -7.02
N LEU A 23 -6.77 -8.41 -6.16
CA LEU A 23 -7.41 -7.12 -6.42
C LEU A 23 -6.42 -6.12 -7.03
N SER A 24 -6.80 -5.51 -8.15
CA SER A 24 -6.10 -4.35 -8.70
C SER A 24 -6.26 -3.13 -7.78
N VAL A 25 -5.48 -2.07 -8.02
CA VAL A 25 -5.60 -0.81 -7.26
C VAL A 25 -7.02 -0.23 -7.41
N ASP A 26 -7.53 -0.17 -8.64
CA ASP A 26 -8.86 0.34 -8.92
C ASP A 26 -9.96 -0.54 -8.31
N ALA A 27 -9.80 -1.86 -8.33
CA ALA A 27 -10.74 -2.79 -7.70
C ALA A 27 -10.80 -2.59 -6.18
N LYS A 28 -9.66 -2.35 -5.51
CA LYS A 28 -9.64 -2.04 -4.07
C LYS A 28 -10.39 -0.75 -3.75
N VAL A 29 -10.19 0.30 -4.56
CA VAL A 29 -10.89 1.58 -4.36
C VAL A 29 -12.39 1.41 -4.54
N LYS A 30 -12.82 0.73 -5.60
CA LYS A 30 -14.25 0.46 -5.83
C LYS A 30 -14.85 -0.40 -4.72
N LEU A 31 -14.16 -1.47 -4.31
CA LEU A 31 -14.59 -2.31 -3.20
C LEU A 31 -14.85 -1.50 -1.92
N LEU A 32 -13.94 -0.59 -1.57
CA LEU A 32 -14.08 0.26 -0.38
C LEU A 32 -15.33 1.16 -0.49
N HIS A 33 -15.52 1.84 -1.62
CA HIS A 33 -16.67 2.73 -1.83
C HIS A 33 -17.99 1.96 -1.88
N ASP A 34 -18.03 0.81 -2.55
CA ASP A 34 -19.22 -0.04 -2.59
C ASP A 34 -19.56 -0.62 -1.21
N THR A 35 -18.54 -0.90 -0.39
CA THR A 35 -18.75 -1.33 1.00
C THR A 35 -19.43 -0.23 1.82
N LEU A 36 -19.00 1.03 1.69
CA LEU A 36 -19.62 2.16 2.40
C LEU A 36 -21.00 2.54 1.84
N ALA A 37 -21.24 2.30 0.55
CA ALA A 37 -22.54 2.49 -0.06
C ALA A 37 -23.56 1.42 0.39
N ALA A 38 -23.07 0.27 0.87
CA ALA A 38 -23.91 -0.77 1.41
C ALA A 38 -24.33 -0.45 2.85
N GLU A 39 -25.64 -0.58 3.13
CA GLU A 39 -26.28 -0.22 4.39
C GLU A 39 -25.75 -0.89 5.68
N PRO A 40 -24.99 -2.01 5.70
CA PRO A 40 -24.49 -2.49 6.98
C PRO A 40 -23.17 -1.83 7.43
N ALA A 41 -22.40 -1.13 6.59
CA ALA A 41 -21.01 -0.75 6.90
C ALA A 41 -20.77 0.78 6.99
N ALA A 42 -20.24 1.24 8.13
CA ALA A 42 -19.93 2.66 8.36
C ALA A 42 -18.48 3.03 8.02
N GLU A 43 -17.56 2.07 8.14
CA GLU A 43 -16.14 2.24 7.84
C GLU A 43 -15.62 0.98 7.15
N ALA A 44 -14.60 1.11 6.31
CA ALA A 44 -13.95 -0.02 5.66
C ALA A 44 -12.46 0.21 5.38
N ALA A 45 -11.69 -0.89 5.47
CA ALA A 45 -10.31 -0.99 4.99
C ALA A 45 -10.05 -2.35 4.35
N VAL A 46 -9.20 -2.37 3.31
CA VAL A 46 -8.86 -3.59 2.57
C VAL A 46 -7.36 -3.88 2.65
N LEU A 47 -7.00 -5.06 3.16
CA LEU A 47 -5.65 -5.60 3.15
C LEU A 47 -5.56 -6.67 2.08
N ALA A 48 -5.00 -6.32 0.92
CA ALA A 48 -4.77 -7.25 -0.18
C ALA A 48 -3.27 -7.38 -0.46
N THR A 49 -2.77 -8.62 -0.40
CA THR A 49 -1.40 -9.02 -0.70
C THR A 49 -1.44 -10.22 -1.65
N CYS A 50 -0.29 -10.80 -1.99
CA CYS A 50 -0.26 -12.07 -2.74
C CYS A 50 -0.75 -13.28 -1.92
N ASN A 51 -0.80 -13.16 -0.59
CA ASN A 51 -1.06 -14.28 0.33
C ASN A 51 -2.36 -14.11 1.12
N ARG A 52 -3.07 -12.97 0.99
CA ARG A 52 -4.34 -12.71 1.65
C ARG A 52 -5.10 -11.57 1.02
N ILE A 53 -6.43 -11.64 1.13
CA ILE A 53 -7.35 -10.54 0.85
C ILE A 53 -8.31 -10.49 2.03
N GLU A 54 -8.36 -9.36 2.71
CA GLU A 54 -9.18 -9.14 3.89
C GLU A 54 -9.90 -7.80 3.76
N LEU A 55 -11.20 -7.83 3.95
CA LEU A 55 -12.05 -6.64 4.05
C LEU A 55 -12.49 -6.49 5.50
N TYR A 56 -11.99 -5.43 6.14
CA TYR A 56 -12.36 -5.01 7.48
C TYR A 56 -13.44 -3.96 7.36
N ALA A 57 -14.53 -4.11 8.11
CA ALA A 57 -15.59 -3.12 8.16
C ALA A 57 -16.17 -2.97 9.57
N ASP A 58 -16.63 -1.76 9.88
CA ASP A 58 -17.50 -1.52 11.03
C ASP A 58 -18.95 -1.75 10.61
N VAL A 59 -19.59 -2.80 11.14
CA VAL A 59 -20.93 -3.19 10.71
C VAL A 59 -21.99 -3.12 11.80
N ASP A 60 -23.23 -2.82 11.42
CA ASP A 60 -24.36 -2.78 12.36
C ASP A 60 -24.91 -4.16 12.73
N LYS A 61 -24.91 -5.08 11.76
CA LYS A 61 -25.49 -6.42 11.92
C LYS A 61 -24.52 -7.46 11.39
N PHE A 62 -24.16 -8.43 12.24
CA PHE A 62 -23.21 -9.49 11.88
C PHE A 62 -23.60 -10.26 10.61
N HIS A 63 -24.78 -10.89 10.59
CA HIS A 63 -25.17 -11.75 9.47
C HIS A 63 -25.32 -10.99 8.14
N ALA A 64 -25.89 -9.78 8.18
CA ALA A 64 -26.01 -8.93 7.00
C ALA A 64 -24.63 -8.47 6.51
N GLY A 65 -23.75 -8.06 7.43
CA GLY A 65 -22.37 -7.69 7.12
C GLY A 65 -21.58 -8.83 6.49
N VAL A 66 -21.68 -10.06 7.01
CA VAL A 66 -21.00 -11.22 6.44
C VAL A 66 -21.47 -11.50 5.01
N ALA A 67 -22.78 -11.51 4.78
CA ALA A 67 -23.35 -11.77 3.46
C ALA A 67 -22.91 -10.69 2.45
N GLU A 68 -22.96 -9.42 2.85
CA GLU A 68 -22.61 -8.28 2.00
C GLU A 68 -21.12 -8.26 1.66
N LEU A 69 -20.25 -8.31 2.68
CA LEU A 69 -18.79 -8.29 2.48
C LEU A 69 -18.31 -9.49 1.64
N SER A 70 -18.90 -10.67 1.83
CA SER A 70 -18.57 -11.85 1.01
C SER A 70 -18.97 -11.64 -0.45
N THR A 71 -20.15 -11.07 -0.68
CA THR A 71 -20.66 -10.75 -2.02
C THR A 71 -19.79 -9.71 -2.71
N LEU A 72 -19.43 -8.63 -2.02
CA LEU A 72 -18.56 -7.58 -2.54
C LEU A 72 -17.16 -8.11 -2.86
N LEU A 73 -16.57 -8.94 -2.00
CA LEU A 73 -15.30 -9.60 -2.29
C LEU A 73 -15.38 -10.46 -3.56
N ALA A 74 -16.45 -11.23 -3.74
CA ALA A 74 -16.67 -12.04 -4.94
C ALA A 74 -16.78 -11.16 -6.20
N GLN A 75 -17.61 -10.12 -6.15
CA GLN A 75 -17.82 -9.20 -7.26
C GLN A 75 -16.52 -8.50 -7.69
N HIS A 76 -15.75 -7.96 -6.74
CA HIS A 76 -14.55 -7.18 -7.06
C HIS A 76 -13.32 -8.03 -7.36
N SER A 77 -13.31 -9.29 -6.90
CA SER A 77 -12.27 -10.26 -7.26
C SER A 77 -12.54 -10.97 -8.59
N GLY A 78 -13.77 -10.94 -9.09
CA GLY A 78 -14.17 -11.65 -10.32
C GLY A 78 -14.27 -13.17 -10.14
N VAL A 79 -14.27 -13.67 -8.91
CA VAL A 79 -14.47 -15.08 -8.56
C VAL A 79 -15.89 -15.26 -8.04
N ALA A 80 -16.59 -16.30 -8.50
CA ALA A 80 -17.96 -16.58 -8.07
C ALA A 80 -18.04 -16.76 -6.54
N LEU A 81 -19.13 -16.27 -5.93
CA LEU A 81 -19.32 -16.33 -4.48
C LEU A 81 -19.33 -17.79 -3.98
N GLU A 82 -19.95 -18.69 -4.74
CA GLU A 82 -20.02 -20.12 -4.43
C GLU A 82 -18.63 -20.77 -4.42
N GLU A 83 -17.71 -20.26 -5.25
CA GLU A 83 -16.33 -20.73 -5.32
C GLU A 83 -15.47 -20.16 -4.18
N LEU A 84 -15.70 -18.90 -3.77
CA LEU A 84 -14.97 -18.28 -2.67
C LEU A 84 -15.42 -18.77 -1.29
N THR A 85 -16.72 -19.01 -1.10
CA THR A 85 -17.35 -19.31 0.19
C THR A 85 -16.61 -20.39 1.01
N PRO A 86 -16.18 -21.53 0.43
CA PRO A 86 -15.46 -22.57 1.18
C PRO A 86 -14.12 -22.12 1.79
N TYR A 87 -13.54 -21.04 1.26
CA TYR A 87 -12.22 -20.52 1.66
C TYR A 87 -12.29 -19.23 2.48
N LEU A 88 -13.47 -18.60 2.57
CA LEU A 88 -13.67 -17.40 3.36
C LEU A 88 -13.68 -17.75 4.85
N TYR A 89 -12.92 -17.00 5.63
CA TYR A 89 -13.04 -16.96 7.08
C TYR A 89 -13.67 -15.65 7.52
N VAL A 90 -14.28 -15.69 8.70
CA VAL A 90 -14.94 -14.56 9.32
C VAL A 90 -14.45 -14.42 10.76
N HIS A 91 -14.04 -13.21 11.14
CA HIS A 91 -13.78 -12.86 12.53
C HIS A 91 -14.58 -11.62 12.92
N TYR A 92 -15.11 -11.65 14.15
CA TYR A 92 -16.00 -10.62 14.67
C TYR A 92 -15.46 -10.09 16.00
N GLU A 93 -15.60 -8.77 16.20
CA GLU A 93 -15.18 -8.03 17.38
C GLU A 93 -13.74 -8.38 17.80
N ASP A 94 -13.54 -8.86 19.02
CA ASP A 94 -12.22 -9.17 19.57
C ASP A 94 -11.42 -10.14 18.72
N ARG A 95 -12.09 -11.08 18.02
CA ARG A 95 -11.40 -12.01 17.11
C ARG A 95 -10.83 -11.30 15.89
N ALA A 96 -11.53 -10.27 15.37
CA ALA A 96 -11.03 -9.49 14.24
C ALA A 96 -9.82 -8.65 14.66
N VAL A 97 -9.84 -8.07 15.87
CA VAL A 97 -8.70 -7.35 16.44
C VAL A 97 -7.51 -8.28 16.63
N HIS A 98 -7.73 -9.43 17.27
CA HIS A 98 -6.68 -10.44 17.49
C HIS A 98 -6.10 -10.94 16.17
N HIS A 99 -6.94 -11.18 15.16
CA HIS A 99 -6.51 -11.58 13.83
C HIS A 99 -5.57 -10.55 13.21
N LEU A 100 -5.98 -9.28 13.12
CA LEU A 100 -5.14 -8.24 12.54
C LEU A 100 -3.81 -8.08 13.30
N PHE A 101 -3.81 -8.19 14.62
CA PHE A 101 -2.57 -8.14 15.41
C PHE A 101 -1.67 -9.34 15.13
N SER A 102 -2.24 -10.53 14.96
CA SER A 102 -1.50 -11.74 14.59
C SER A 102 -0.87 -11.61 13.19
N VAL A 103 -1.62 -11.05 12.24
CA VAL A 103 -1.13 -10.70 10.89
C VAL A 103 -0.01 -9.66 10.98
N ALA A 104 -0.18 -8.58 11.75
CA ALA A 104 0.83 -7.54 11.91
C ALA A 104 2.12 -8.03 12.58
N CYS A 105 2.03 -9.00 13.48
CA CYS A 105 3.18 -9.69 14.07
C CYS A 105 3.86 -10.66 13.10
N GLY A 106 3.29 -10.91 11.92
CA GLY A 106 3.80 -11.89 10.94
C GLY A 106 3.60 -13.34 11.38
N LEU A 107 2.72 -13.62 12.35
CA LEU A 107 2.42 -14.98 12.82
C LEU A 107 1.57 -15.75 11.81
N ASP A 108 0.75 -15.01 11.07
CA ASP A 108 -0.06 -15.54 9.98
C ASP A 108 0.57 -15.26 8.60
N SER A 109 1.88 -15.04 8.51
CA SER A 109 2.56 -14.93 7.21
C SER A 109 3.04 -16.30 6.72
N MET A 110 3.08 -16.48 5.39
CA MET A 110 3.66 -17.69 4.76
C MET A 110 5.11 -17.90 5.22
N VAL A 111 5.84 -16.80 5.42
CA VAL A 111 7.10 -16.78 6.15
C VAL A 111 6.89 -16.09 7.48
N VAL A 112 6.88 -16.88 8.55
CA VAL A 112 6.67 -16.38 9.92
C VAL A 112 7.72 -15.31 10.26
N GLY A 113 7.25 -14.18 10.77
CA GLY A 113 8.09 -13.04 11.16
C GLY A 113 8.56 -12.17 10.00
N GLU A 114 7.96 -12.28 8.80
CA GLU A 114 8.28 -11.33 7.72
C GLU A 114 7.85 -9.91 8.10
N GLY A 115 8.77 -8.94 8.01
CA GLY A 115 8.45 -7.54 8.30
C GLY A 115 7.70 -6.80 7.18
N GLN A 116 7.51 -7.43 6.01
CA GLN A 116 6.86 -6.79 4.85
C GLN A 116 5.38 -6.51 5.10
N ILE A 117 4.73 -7.36 5.90
CA ILE A 117 3.30 -7.23 6.23
C ILE A 117 2.99 -5.90 6.93
N LEU A 118 3.91 -5.39 7.77
CA LEU A 118 3.77 -4.08 8.40
C LEU A 118 3.70 -2.93 7.38
N GLY A 119 4.44 -3.04 6.29
CA GLY A 119 4.37 -2.09 5.18
C GLY A 119 3.00 -2.16 4.49
N GLN A 120 2.53 -3.37 4.21
CA GLN A 120 1.24 -3.61 3.54
C GLN A 120 0.04 -3.15 4.39
N ILE A 121 0.08 -3.36 5.71
CA ILE A 121 -0.93 -2.83 6.63
C ILE A 121 -0.91 -1.29 6.64
N LYS A 122 0.28 -0.68 6.63
CA LYS A 122 0.41 0.77 6.54
C LYS A 122 -0.17 1.32 5.23
N ASP A 123 0.11 0.65 4.12
CA ASP A 123 -0.39 1.04 2.80
C ASP A 123 -1.92 0.86 2.70
N ALA A 124 -2.47 -0.21 3.30
CA ALA A 124 -3.92 -0.44 3.40
C ALA A 124 -4.61 0.67 4.21
N LEU A 125 -4.03 1.07 5.34
CA LEU A 125 -4.54 2.19 6.13
C LEU A 125 -4.47 3.51 5.36
N ALA A 126 -3.34 3.80 4.70
CA ALA A 126 -3.18 5.02 3.91
C ALA A 126 -4.23 5.09 2.79
N LEU A 127 -4.47 3.99 2.08
CA LEU A 127 -5.52 3.92 1.05
C LEU A 127 -6.90 4.21 1.64
N GLY A 128 -7.26 3.60 2.77
CA GLY A 128 -8.56 3.86 3.42
C GLY A 128 -8.72 5.31 3.88
N GLN A 129 -7.63 5.95 4.35
CA GLN A 129 -7.64 7.37 4.71
C GLN A 129 -7.78 8.28 3.48
N GLU A 130 -7.04 8.01 2.41
CA GLU A 130 -7.09 8.75 1.14
C GLU A 130 -8.46 8.66 0.47
N GLN A 131 -9.14 7.51 0.59
CA GLN A 131 -10.48 7.29 0.05
C GLN A 131 -11.60 7.68 1.03
N HIS A 132 -11.26 8.22 2.21
CA HIS A 132 -12.21 8.56 3.27
C HIS A 132 -13.11 7.39 3.72
N THR A 133 -12.64 6.15 3.60
CA THR A 133 -13.37 4.94 4.03
C THR A 133 -12.92 4.45 5.41
N ALA A 134 -11.70 4.78 5.81
CA ALA A 134 -11.22 4.51 7.17
C ALA A 134 -11.66 5.64 8.11
N GLY A 135 -12.71 5.38 8.89
CA GLY A 135 -13.12 6.27 9.97
C GLY A 135 -12.28 6.07 11.24
N ARG A 136 -12.83 6.45 12.39
CA ARG A 136 -12.09 6.45 13.67
C ARG A 136 -11.74 5.02 14.09
N LEU A 137 -12.70 4.09 14.03
CA LEU A 137 -12.53 2.72 14.52
C LEU A 137 -11.41 2.02 13.75
N THR A 138 -11.51 2.03 12.42
CA THR A 138 -10.59 1.35 11.50
C THR A 138 -9.20 1.98 11.55
N ASN A 139 -9.14 3.32 11.64
CA ASN A 139 -7.87 4.02 11.77
C ASN A 139 -7.14 3.67 13.08
N ASP A 140 -7.83 3.70 14.21
CA ASP A 140 -7.24 3.38 15.51
C ASP A 140 -6.78 1.91 15.58
N LEU A 141 -7.60 1.00 15.04
CA LEU A 141 -7.30 -0.43 14.93
C LEU A 141 -6.00 -0.67 14.14
N PHE A 142 -5.89 -0.13 12.92
CA PHE A 142 -4.71 -0.36 12.07
C PHE A 142 -3.46 0.31 12.64
N GLN A 143 -3.59 1.52 13.22
CA GLN A 143 -2.48 2.17 13.91
C GLN A 143 -1.99 1.34 15.10
N GLN A 144 -2.90 0.77 15.89
CA GLN A 144 -2.54 -0.10 17.00
C GLN A 144 -1.90 -1.40 16.51
N ALA A 145 -2.41 -2.01 15.43
CA ALA A 145 -1.80 -3.19 14.81
C ALA A 145 -0.36 -2.93 14.38
N LEU A 146 -0.08 -1.78 13.77
CA LEU A 146 1.28 -1.36 13.41
C LEU A 146 2.19 -1.22 14.63
N ARG A 147 1.69 -0.68 15.75
CA ARG A 147 2.47 -0.56 17.01
C ARG A 147 2.76 -1.94 17.59
N VAL A 148 1.75 -2.81 17.68
CA VAL A 148 1.86 -4.18 18.20
C VAL A 148 2.85 -4.99 17.37
N GLY A 149 2.72 -4.98 16.05
CA GLY A 149 3.62 -5.74 15.18
C GLY A 149 5.06 -5.24 15.25
N LYS A 150 5.29 -3.91 15.27
CA LYS A 150 6.64 -3.35 15.50
C LYS A 150 7.24 -3.81 16.83
N ARG A 151 6.43 -3.76 17.90
CA ARG A 151 6.83 -4.17 19.25
C ARG A 151 7.20 -5.66 19.29
N ALA A 152 6.38 -6.53 18.68
CA ALA A 152 6.66 -7.95 18.59
C ALA A 152 7.99 -8.23 17.88
N HIS A 153 8.26 -7.56 16.76
CA HIS A 153 9.52 -7.70 16.03
C HIS A 153 10.72 -7.23 16.87
N SER A 154 10.60 -6.10 17.58
CA SER A 154 11.69 -5.58 18.40
C SER A 154 11.97 -6.40 19.67
N GLU A 155 10.93 -6.91 20.32
CA GLU A 155 11.04 -7.56 21.64
C GLU A 155 11.31 -9.07 21.54
N THR A 156 10.82 -9.74 20.48
CA THR A 156 10.93 -11.21 20.36
C THR A 156 12.01 -11.66 19.38
N GLY A 157 12.41 -10.79 18.45
CA GLY A 157 13.30 -11.16 17.36
C GLY A 157 12.71 -12.20 16.40
N ILE A 158 11.37 -12.26 16.27
CA ILE A 158 10.67 -13.21 15.39
C ILE A 158 11.12 -13.11 13.92
N ASP A 159 11.64 -11.95 13.50
CA ASP A 159 12.21 -11.71 12.17
C ASP A 159 13.64 -12.25 11.98
N ARG A 160 14.24 -12.79 13.05
CA ARG A 160 15.60 -13.35 13.05
C ARG A 160 15.64 -14.85 12.72
N GLY A 161 14.53 -15.44 12.27
CA GLY A 161 14.54 -16.78 11.69
C GLY A 161 15.36 -16.84 10.38
N PRO A 162 15.97 -17.99 10.02
CA PRO A 162 16.74 -18.13 8.78
C PRO A 162 15.90 -17.76 7.53
N VAL A 163 14.65 -18.24 7.47
CA VAL A 163 13.73 -18.04 6.34
C VAL A 163 13.30 -16.57 6.23
N ALA A 164 12.97 -15.91 7.35
CA ALA A 164 12.59 -14.49 7.38
C ALA A 164 13.74 -13.56 6.92
N ARG A 165 15.00 -13.89 7.26
CA ARG A 165 16.18 -13.15 6.78
C ARG A 165 16.32 -13.17 5.26
N HIS A 166 16.08 -14.32 4.62
CA HIS A 166 16.19 -14.44 3.16
C HIS A 166 15.12 -13.61 2.44
N VAL A 167 13.88 -13.63 2.93
CA VAL A 167 12.79 -12.81 2.38
C VAL A 167 13.10 -11.31 2.50
N ARG A 168 13.56 -10.86 3.67
CA ARG A 168 13.93 -9.44 3.89
C ARG A 168 15.07 -9.01 2.96
N ALA A 169 16.09 -9.85 2.77
CA ALA A 169 17.19 -9.57 1.86
C ALA A 169 16.75 -9.59 0.37
N GLY A 170 15.83 -10.47 -0.01
CA GLY A 170 15.25 -10.53 -1.35
C GLY A 170 14.37 -9.32 -1.67
N ALA A 171 13.57 -8.86 -0.71
CA ALA A 171 12.74 -7.66 -0.82
C ALA A 171 13.58 -6.37 -0.90
N ALA A 172 14.66 -6.26 -0.11
CA ALA A 172 15.58 -5.12 -0.16
C ALA A 172 16.25 -5.00 -1.54
N ARG A 173 16.51 -6.12 -2.22
CA ARG A 173 17.06 -6.13 -3.59
C ARG A 173 16.08 -5.69 -4.67
N ARG A 174 14.77 -5.60 -4.37
CA ARG A 174 13.75 -5.05 -5.30
C ARG A 174 13.58 -3.53 -5.18
N ARG A 175 14.19 -2.87 -4.19
CA ARG A 175 14.30 -1.40 -4.12
C ARG A 175 15.67 -0.92 -4.62
N ALA A 176 15.79 -0.92 -5.94
CA ALA A 176 16.77 -0.23 -6.80
C ALA A 176 18.27 -0.56 -6.62
N PRO A 177 19.05 -0.29 -7.68
CA PRO A 177 20.03 0.76 -7.51
C PRO A 177 19.68 1.98 -8.37
N ALA A 178 19.73 3.14 -7.71
CA ALA A 178 19.95 4.42 -8.33
C ALA A 178 21.14 4.37 -9.30
N GLY A 179 21.09 5.24 -10.31
CA GLY A 179 22.02 5.35 -11.44
C GLY A 179 23.42 4.78 -11.21
N ARG A 180 23.70 3.69 -11.92
CA ARG A 180 25.06 3.18 -12.12
C ARG A 180 25.80 4.20 -12.98
N ARG A 181 26.49 5.16 -12.35
CA ARG A 181 27.61 5.87 -13.02
C ARG A 181 28.66 4.80 -13.32
N VAL A 182 28.73 4.41 -14.58
CA VAL A 182 29.79 3.55 -15.11
C VAL A 182 31.11 4.26 -14.91
N GLY A 183 31.94 3.72 -14.01
CA GLY A 183 33.30 4.15 -13.79
C GLY A 183 34.13 3.92 -15.05
N ARG A 184 34.83 5.00 -15.43
CA ARG A 184 35.91 5.12 -16.41
C ARG A 184 36.67 3.81 -16.64
N GLY A 185 36.56 3.29 -17.85
CA GLY A 185 37.60 2.45 -18.45
C GLY A 185 38.82 3.31 -18.75
N GLN A 186 39.98 2.84 -18.31
CA GLN A 186 41.27 3.35 -18.73
C GLN A 186 41.43 3.10 -20.24
N ALA A 187 41.68 4.16 -21.00
CA ALA A 187 42.14 4.08 -22.38
C ALA A 187 43.32 5.04 -22.54
N GLY A 188 44.41 4.50 -23.07
CA GLY A 188 45.71 5.13 -23.17
C GLY A 188 45.78 6.32 -24.13
N ALA A 189 46.87 7.07 -23.91
CA ALA A 189 47.64 7.93 -24.81
C ALA A 189 47.00 8.35 -26.14
N GLY A 190 46.83 9.67 -26.30
CA GLY A 190 46.46 10.24 -27.60
C GLY A 190 46.31 11.75 -27.59
N HIS A 191 47.42 12.45 -27.37
CA HIS A 191 47.78 13.75 -27.96
C HIS A 191 46.64 14.67 -28.43
N ARG A 192 46.38 15.80 -27.74
CA ARG A 192 45.75 16.98 -28.36
C ARG A 192 46.17 18.29 -27.67
N ARG A 193 46.43 19.25 -28.55
CA ARG A 193 47.18 20.49 -28.40
C ARG A 193 46.46 21.53 -27.52
N ARG A 194 47.27 22.31 -26.79
CA ARG A 194 46.93 23.66 -26.29
C ARG A 194 46.98 24.66 -27.45
N VAL A 195 46.03 25.59 -27.50
CA VAL A 195 46.26 26.96 -27.99
C VAL A 195 45.45 27.91 -27.10
N ASP A 196 46.12 28.96 -26.67
CA ASP A 196 45.69 30.00 -25.75
C ASP A 196 44.74 31.04 -26.36
N VAL A 197 43.90 31.60 -25.48
CA VAL A 197 43.53 33.01 -25.25
C VAL A 197 43.73 34.04 -26.38
N LEU A 198 42.73 34.92 -26.60
CA LEU A 198 42.86 36.40 -26.63
C LEU A 198 41.50 37.13 -26.82
N THR A 199 41.12 37.90 -25.78
CA THR A 199 40.60 39.29 -25.71
C THR A 199 39.73 39.97 -26.79
N GLY A 200 38.78 40.80 -26.29
CA GLY A 200 38.27 42.06 -26.88
C GLY A 200 36.85 41.93 -27.46
N GLY A 201 35.85 42.81 -27.26
CA GLY A 201 35.80 44.18 -26.75
C GLY A 201 34.94 45.03 -27.71
N GLY A 202 33.82 45.59 -27.24
CA GLY A 202 32.99 46.63 -27.91
C GLY A 202 32.16 46.16 -29.13
N ASP A 203 31.07 46.79 -29.55
CA ASP A 203 30.34 48.00 -29.15
C ASP A 203 29.02 48.05 -29.97
N ALA A 204 28.08 48.92 -29.58
CA ALA A 204 26.90 49.43 -30.31
C ALA A 204 25.76 48.43 -30.65
N GLY A 205 24.47 48.77 -30.58
CA GLY A 205 23.77 50.03 -30.33
C GLY A 205 22.34 49.95 -30.89
N ALA A 206 21.43 50.72 -30.29
CA ALA A 206 20.06 51.06 -30.74
C ALA A 206 18.99 49.93 -30.72
N GLY A 207 17.79 50.11 -30.17
CA GLY A 207 17.20 51.25 -29.48
C GLY A 207 15.67 51.15 -29.45
N ARG A 208 15.08 51.39 -28.27
CA ARG A 208 13.84 52.16 -27.98
C ARG A 208 12.50 51.62 -28.54
N ARG A 209 11.32 51.83 -27.94
CA ARG A 209 10.79 52.43 -26.70
C ARG A 209 9.29 52.06 -26.68
N GLY A 210 8.69 52.01 -25.49
CA GLY A 210 7.23 51.96 -25.33
C GLY A 210 6.76 51.75 -23.89
N ARG A 211 7.04 52.72 -23.01
CA ARG A 211 6.17 53.05 -21.85
C ARG A 211 5.04 53.96 -22.41
N ASP A 212 3.83 54.06 -21.88
CA ASP A 212 3.36 54.39 -20.52
C ASP A 212 1.86 54.01 -20.42
N ARG A 213 1.38 53.43 -19.32
CA ARG A 213 0.72 54.09 -18.16
C ARG A 213 -0.49 54.98 -18.48
N GLY A 214 -1.59 54.69 -17.81
CA GLY A 214 -2.60 55.68 -17.43
C GLY A 214 -3.96 55.08 -17.07
N GLY A 215 -4.45 55.37 -15.86
CA GLY A 215 -5.89 55.37 -15.57
C GLY A 215 -6.33 54.59 -14.34
N GLU A 216 -6.44 55.29 -13.21
CA GLU A 216 -7.01 54.91 -11.92
C GLU A 216 -8.57 54.83 -11.94
N PRO A 217 -9.25 54.52 -10.81
CA PRO A 217 -10.53 53.81 -10.75
C PRO A 217 -11.73 54.75 -10.54
N ASP A 218 -12.96 54.22 -10.67
CA ASP A 218 -14.03 54.51 -9.71
C ASP A 218 -15.25 53.57 -9.87
N ARG A 219 -15.97 53.41 -8.74
CA ARG A 219 -17.29 52.78 -8.49
C ARG A 219 -17.36 51.35 -8.00
#